data_AF-A0A382WK09-F1
#
_entry.id   AF-A0A382WK09-F1
#
_cell.length_a   1.000
_cell.length_b   1.000
_cell.length_c   1.000
_cell.angle_alpha   90.00
_cell.angle_beta   90.00
_cell.angle_gamma   90.00
#
_symmetry.space_group_name_H-M   'P 1'
#
loop_
_entity.id
_entity.type
_entity.pdbx_description
1 polymer ?
#
loop_
_entity_poly.entity_id
_entity_poly.type
_entity_poly.pdbx_seq_one_letter_code
_entity_poly.pdbx_strand_id
1 'polypeptide(L)' 'MIEQKFIHDGGLVGHIEDVVVRKDYEGKGIGIKLVTSMLERAKEKNCYKTILDCKDDVKQFYERIGFKHESN' A
#
# COMPACT_ATOMS: atom_id res chain seq x y z
N MET A 1 -1.48 -8.26 3.67
CA MET A 1 -1.25 -9.70 3.36
C MET A 1 -0.07 -9.83 2.41
N ILE A 2 0.63 -10.98 2.36
CA ILE A 2 1.61 -11.26 1.30
C ILE A 2 1.11 -12.49 0.54
N GLU A 3 0.97 -12.35 -0.78
CA GLU A 3 0.47 -13.40 -1.66
C GLU A 3 1.59 -13.89 -2.58
N GLN A 4 1.76 -15.21 -2.68
CA GLN A 4 2.61 -15.82 -3.69
C GLN A 4 1.83 -15.99 -5.00
N LYS A 5 2.36 -15.44 -6.10
CA LYS A 5 1.77 -15.59 -7.42
C LYS A 5 2.36 -16.80 -8.15
N PHE A 6 1.58 -17.45 -9.01
CA PHE A 6 2.08 -18.47 -9.94
C PHE A 6 2.76 -17.88 -11.20
N ILE A 7 2.69 -16.56 -11.34
CA ILE A 7 3.34 -15.77 -12.39
C ILE A 7 4.54 -15.00 -11.80
N HIS A 8 5.29 -14.29 -12.65
CA HIS A 8 6.47 -13.53 -12.23
C HIS A 8 7.48 -14.38 -11.43
N ASP A 9 7.77 -15.59 -11.94
CA ASP A 9 8.70 -16.53 -11.33
C ASP A 9 8.39 -16.86 -9.86
N GLY A 10 7.11 -17.03 -9.53
CA GLY A 10 6.71 -17.32 -8.16
C GLY A 10 6.75 -16.10 -7.22
N GLY A 11 6.86 -14.88 -7.77
CA GLY A 11 7.08 -13.66 -7.02
C GLY A 11 5.98 -13.32 -6.00
N LEU A 12 6.35 -12.54 -4.99
CA LEU A 12 5.47 -12.14 -3.90
C LEU A 12 4.83 -10.76 -4.16
N VAL A 13 3.54 -10.63 -3.86
CA VAL A 13 2.82 -9.35 -3.87
C VAL A 13 2.42 -8.96 -2.45
N GLY A 14 2.71 -7.71 -2.08
CA GLY A 14 2.19 -7.10 -0.86
C GLY A 14 0.80 -6.52 -1.08
N HIS A 15 -0.12 -6.79 -0.17
CA HIS A 15 -1.46 -6.21 -0.13
C HIS A 15 -1.60 -5.35 1.13
N ILE A 16 -1.90 -4.07 0.94
CA ILE A 16 -2.27 -3.16 2.02
C ILE A 16 -3.79 -3.08 2.05
N GLU A 17 -4.36 -3.39 3.22
CA GLU A 17 -5.80 -3.49 3.42
C GLU A 17 -6.19 -2.69 4.68
N ASP A 18 -7.46 -2.26 4.74
CA ASP A 18 -8.10 -1.67 5.92
C ASP A 18 -7.34 -0.53 6.62
N VAL A 19 -6.68 0.34 5.83
CA VAL A 19 -5.99 1.52 6.37
C VAL A 19 -7.00 2.56 6.82
N VAL A 20 -7.03 2.82 8.13
CA VAL A 20 -7.88 3.84 8.74
C VAL A 20 -7.10 4.66 9.75
N VAL A 21 -7.35 5.97 9.76
CA VAL A 21 -6.88 6.88 10.80
C VAL A 21 -8.12 7.47 11.47
N ARG A 22 -8.13 7.51 12.80
CA ARG A 22 -9.22 8.16 13.53
C ARG A 22 -9.27 9.64 13.15
N LYS A 23 -10.47 10.17 12.90
CA LYS A 23 -10.71 11.56 12.43
C LYS A 23 -9.92 12.63 13.21
N ASP A 24 -9.86 12.55 14.53
CA ASP A 24 -9.15 13.51 15.40
C ASP A 24 -7.60 13.47 15.24
N TYR A 25 -7.10 12.53 14.44
CA TYR A 25 -5.68 12.27 14.21
C TYR A 25 -5.29 12.36 12.72
N GLU A 26 -6.25 12.66 11.85
CA GLU A 26 -5.98 12.98 10.44
C GLU A 26 -5.13 14.27 10.33
N GLY A 27 -4.43 14.43 9.20
CA GLY A 27 -3.55 15.57 8.97
C GLY A 27 -2.24 15.57 9.77
N LYS A 28 -2.05 14.65 10.73
CA LYS A 28 -0.84 14.54 11.58
C LYS A 28 0.25 13.62 11.00
N GLY A 29 0.11 13.20 9.74
CA GLY A 29 1.08 12.33 9.05
C GLY A 29 1.04 10.85 9.46
N ILE A 30 0.07 10.42 10.28
CA ILE A 30 -0.04 9.03 10.76
C ILE A 30 -0.29 8.06 9.60
N GLY A 31 -1.21 8.41 8.69
CA GLY A 31 -1.50 7.57 7.52
C GLY A 31 -0.27 7.31 6.67
N ILE A 32 0.55 8.35 6.43
CA ILE A 32 1.81 8.22 5.68
C ILE A 32 2.72 7.22 6.40
N LYS A 33 2.93 7.39 7.71
CA LYS A 33 3.77 6.47 8.50
C LYS A 33 3.29 5.03 8.43
N LEU A 34 1.98 4.79 8.56
CA LEU A 34 1.40 3.44 8.46
C LEU A 34 1.74 2.79 7.12
N VAL A 35 1.44 3.48 6.02
CA VAL A 35 1.65 2.95 4.67
C VAL A 35 3.14 2.77 4.36
N THR A 36 4.00 3.72 4.75
CA THR A 36 5.46 3.60 4.54
C THR A 36 6.03 2.41 5.31
N SER A 37 5.63 2.17 6.55
CA SER A 37 6.09 0.99 7.30
C SER A 37 5.63 -0.33 6.67
N MET A 38 4.43 -0.36 6.08
CA MET A 38 3.96 -1.54 5.32
C MET A 38 4.78 -1.76 4.04
N LEU A 39 5.15 -0.68 3.33
CA LEU A 39 6.01 -0.74 2.15
C LEU A 39 7.41 -1.24 2.50
N GLU A 40 8.01 -0.78 3.60
CA GLU A 40 9.28 -1.28 4.11
C GLU A 40 9.18 -2.79 4.38
N ARG A 41 8.12 -3.22 5.07
CA ARG A 41 7.89 -4.62 5.39
C ARG A 41 7.63 -5.51 4.16
N ALA A 42 7.05 -4.97 3.10
CA ALA A 42 6.89 -5.66 1.81
C ALA A 42 8.25 -5.79 1.10
N LYS A 43 9.06 -4.75 1.12
CA LYS A 43 10.42 -4.75 0.57
C LYS A 43 11.33 -5.76 1.27
N GLU A 44 11.29 -5.82 2.60
CA GLU A 44 12.03 -6.82 3.39
C GLU A 44 11.66 -8.27 3.05
N LYS A 45 10.44 -8.50 2.55
CA LYS A 45 10.00 -9.82 2.09
C LYS A 45 10.24 -10.06 0.61
N ASN A 46 10.92 -9.15 -0.07
CA ASN A 46 11.16 -9.21 -1.51
C ASN A 46 9.86 -9.28 -2.32
N CYS A 47 8.81 -8.57 -1.89
CA CYS A 47 7.64 -8.38 -2.73
C CYS A 47 8.03 -7.55 -3.96
N TYR A 48 7.72 -8.05 -5.16
CA TYR A 48 8.07 -7.36 -6.41
C TYR A 48 7.13 -6.18 -6.70
N LYS A 49 5.92 -6.19 -6.12
CA LYS A 49 5.00 -5.05 -6.08
C LYS A 49 4.17 -5.05 -4.80
N THR A 50 3.66 -3.88 -4.45
CA THR A 50 2.65 -3.70 -3.40
C THR A 50 1.43 -3.00 -4.00
N ILE A 51 0.24 -3.51 -3.69
CA ILE A 51 -1.03 -3.00 -4.21
C ILE A 51 -2.02 -2.74 -3.08
N LEU A 52 -2.99 -1.88 -3.37
CA LEU A 52 -4.14 -1.57 -2.54
C LEU A 52 -5.25 -1.05 -3.43
N ASP A 53 -6.48 -1.25 -3.00
CA ASP A 53 -7.64 -0.58 -3.56
C ASP A 53 -8.02 0.60 -2.67
N CYS A 54 -8.39 1.72 -3.30
CA CYS A 54 -8.82 2.90 -2.57
C CYS A 54 -9.93 3.63 -3.32
N LYS A 55 -10.71 4.41 -2.56
CA LYS A 55 -11.72 5.30 -3.12
C LYS A 55 -11.05 6.49 -3.82
N ASP A 56 -11.77 7.07 -4.78
CA ASP A 56 -11.26 8.20 -5.58
C ASP A 56 -10.87 9.43 -4.74
N ASP A 57 -11.57 9.66 -3.63
CA ASP A 57 -11.35 10.78 -2.71
C ASP A 57 -10.01 10.71 -1.97
N VAL A 58 -9.40 9.52 -1.86
CA VAL A 58 -8.11 9.30 -1.20
C VAL A 58 -6.98 8.92 -2.17
N LYS A 59 -7.23 8.88 -3.49
CA LYS A 59 -6.19 8.57 -4.50
C LYS A 59 -4.96 9.46 -4.37
N GLN A 60 -5.16 10.77 -4.26
CA GLN A 60 -4.06 11.74 -4.15
C GLN A 60 -3.18 11.51 -2.91
N PHE A 61 -3.74 10.97 -1.83
CA PHE A 61 -2.96 10.62 -0.64
C PHE A 61 -1.96 9.50 -0.95
N TYR A 62 -2.39 8.44 -1.64
CA TYR A 62 -1.52 7.33 -2.02
C TYR A 62 -0.53 7.70 -3.14
N GLU A 63 -0.94 8.55 -4.09
CA GLU A 63 -0.04 9.09 -5.13
C GLU A 63 1.12 9.87 -4.52
N ARG A 64 0.86 10.68 -3.49
CA ARG A 64 1.90 11.42 -2.75
C ARG A 64 2.91 10.51 -2.05
N ILE A 65 2.54 9.27 -1.74
CA ILE A 65 3.43 8.26 -1.14
C ILE A 65 4.26 7.53 -2.22
N GLY A 66 3.83 7.61 -3.49
CA GLY A 66 4.52 6.99 -4.62
C GLY A 66 3.76 5.85 -5.28
N PHE A 67 2.51 5.59 -4.86
CA PHE A 67 1.63 4.70 -5.62
C PHE A 67 1.25 5.33 -6.95
N LYS A 68 0.98 4.48 -7.95
CA LYS A 68 0.49 4.91 -9.26
C LYS A 68 -0.85 4.26 -9.50
N HIS A 69 -1.76 5.00 -10.14
CA HIS A 69 -3.03 4.45 -10.56
C HIS A 69 -2.79 3.40 -11.65
N GLU A 70 -3.28 2.19 -11.43
CA GLU A 70 -3.32 1.13 -12.41
C GLU A 70 -4.79 0.81 -12.69
N SER A 71 -5.20 0.89 -13.95
CA SER A 71 -6.53 0.43 -14.37
C SER A 71 -6.45 -1.06 -14.67
N ASN A 72 -7.29 -1.86 -14.00
CA ASN A 72 -7.54 -3.26 -14.40
C ASN A 72 -8.20 -3.34 -15.78
#